data_AF-A0A835MAT5-F1
#
_entry.id   AF-A0A835MAT5-F1
#
_cell.length_a   1.000
_cell.length_b   1.000
_cell.length_c   1.000
_cell.angle_alpha   90.00
_cell.angle_beta   90.00
_cell.angle_gamma   90.00
#
_symmetry.space_group_name_H-M   'P 1'
#
loop_
_entity.id
_entity.type
_entity.pdbx_description
1 polymer ?
#
loop_
_entity_poly.entity_id
_entity_poly.type
_entity_poly.pdbx_seq_one_letter_code
_entity_poly.pdbx_strand_id
1 'polypeptide(L)'
;MWPLVALQSWIRLQFEELALGLELCGHAFLWVVRPDFTCEGTDVYPEGFEARVCSRGRMVGWAPQRQVLAHPSIACFLSHCGWNSIMEGLSVGVPFLCWPYFADQLLNKSYICDVWKNGLGFDSDENGLISREEIKAKVVGLLGNEEIKGNALNLKEIALKNISHFFLCKIMDRPHLLVVPFPAQGHVMPLMELSHNLVDHGFKITFVNTEFSHKRIMSALSNNSYSEDFIHLVSLPDGMEEGEDRNDLGKLFDTMANVMQGHLENLIKKINDSNKITCIVADKNMGWVLEVAQRMSIRKAAVWPASVVFAAVALHIPKLIEDGIIGEDGSLLKNQMIHLSPTTPAMNTSHLVWLCMGNQGLQETIFKAIVSNSRAVKLADYIICNSFSELEPSAFTLIPKFKPIGPLFASSRLAHFWPEDSNCLRWLDQQEAKSVIYVAFGSFTVLDNRQFEELALGLELCGQPFLWVVRPDFTCEGTDVYPEGFEARVCSRGRMVGWAPQRQVLAHPSIACFLSHCGWNSTMEGLSVGVPFLCWPYFADQLLNKSYICDVWKNGLGFDSMKMGSSRGRRLKQRWLGCLETRRSKEML
;
A
#
# COMPACT_ATOMS: atom_id res chain seq x y z
N MET A 1 30.71 -7.61 -50.24
CA MET A 1 29.48 -6.80 -50.09
C MET A 1 28.67 -7.02 -51.36
N TRP A 2 27.61 -7.84 -51.28
CA TRP A 2 26.77 -8.15 -52.44
C TRP A 2 26.00 -6.89 -52.88
N PRO A 3 25.70 -6.71 -54.18
CA PRO A 3 24.77 -5.68 -54.62
C PRO A 3 23.43 -5.81 -53.88
N LEU A 4 22.81 -4.70 -53.47
CA LEU A 4 21.53 -4.67 -52.71
C LEU A 4 20.44 -5.57 -53.34
N VAL A 5 20.36 -5.59 -54.67
CA VAL A 5 19.41 -6.42 -55.44
C VAL A 5 19.70 -7.92 -55.29
N ALA A 6 20.98 -8.32 -55.30
CA ALA A 6 21.39 -9.71 -55.14
C ALA A 6 21.17 -10.23 -53.71
N LEU A 7 21.29 -9.35 -52.72
CA LEU A 7 20.99 -9.66 -51.32
C LEU A 7 19.48 -9.86 -51.11
N GLN A 8 18.63 -9.02 -51.71
CA GLN A 8 17.17 -9.18 -51.64
C GLN A 8 16.69 -10.46 -52.31
N SER A 9 17.22 -10.81 -53.49
CA SER A 9 16.90 -12.07 -54.16
C SER A 9 17.33 -13.29 -53.34
N TRP A 10 18.47 -13.21 -52.65
CA TRP A 10 18.97 -14.28 -51.79
C TRP A 10 18.12 -14.45 -50.52
N ILE A 11 17.72 -13.35 -49.87
CA ILE A 11 16.81 -13.38 -48.71
C ILE A 11 15.48 -14.03 -49.10
N ARG A 12 14.94 -13.68 -50.28
CA ARG A 12 13.70 -14.28 -50.78
C ARG A 12 13.85 -15.78 -51.00
N LEU A 13 14.92 -16.21 -51.67
CA LEU A 13 15.20 -17.63 -51.88
C LEU A 13 15.28 -18.40 -50.55
N GLN A 14 16.01 -17.86 -49.56
CA GLN A 14 16.13 -18.49 -48.25
C GLN A 14 14.80 -18.55 -47.48
N PHE A 15 13.97 -17.51 -47.62
CA PHE A 15 12.62 -17.47 -47.03
C PHE A 15 11.69 -18.51 -47.66
N GLU A 16 11.76 -18.68 -48.98
CA GLU A 16 11.02 -19.71 -49.72
C GLU A 16 11.45 -21.13 -49.29
N GLU A 17 12.75 -21.39 -49.12
CA GLU A 17 13.25 -22.67 -48.58
C GLU A 17 12.73 -22.94 -47.15
N LEU A 18 12.65 -21.93 -46.29
CA LEU A 18 12.08 -22.08 -44.95
C LEU A 18 10.59 -22.41 -44.98
N ALA A 19 9.81 -21.69 -45.79
CA ALA A 19 8.39 -21.97 -45.96
C ALA A 19 8.17 -23.42 -46.42
N LEU A 20 8.87 -23.83 -47.47
CA LEU A 20 8.74 -25.17 -48.04
C LEU A 20 9.28 -26.25 -47.10
N GLY A 21 10.32 -25.97 -46.33
CA GLY A 21 10.83 -26.87 -45.29
C GLY A 21 9.81 -27.13 -44.18
N LEU A 22 9.14 -26.07 -43.71
CA LEU A 22 8.04 -26.17 -42.73
C LEU A 22 6.82 -26.89 -43.30
N GLU A 23 6.51 -26.70 -44.59
CA GLU A 23 5.46 -27.45 -45.27
C GLU A 23 5.78 -28.96 -45.29
N LEU A 24 7.01 -29.29 -45.71
CA LEU A 24 7.50 -30.65 -45.92
C LEU A 24 7.73 -31.44 -44.63
N CYS A 25 7.98 -30.78 -43.50
CA CYS A 25 8.14 -31.45 -42.21
C CYS A 25 6.83 -31.99 -41.64
N GLY A 26 5.69 -31.49 -42.11
CA GLY A 26 4.35 -31.96 -41.71
C GLY A 26 3.94 -31.62 -40.28
N HIS A 27 4.76 -30.89 -39.52
CA HIS A 27 4.47 -30.51 -38.14
C HIS A 27 3.72 -29.18 -38.07
N ALA A 28 2.98 -28.98 -36.97
CA ALA A 28 2.36 -27.69 -36.71
C ALA A 28 3.42 -26.64 -36.37
N PHE A 29 3.25 -25.41 -36.85
CA PHE A 29 4.18 -24.33 -36.61
C PHE A 29 3.47 -22.98 -36.42
N LEU A 30 4.06 -22.15 -35.56
CA LEU A 30 3.74 -20.74 -35.43
C LEU A 30 4.93 -19.94 -35.94
N TRP A 31 4.72 -19.14 -36.99
CA TRP A 31 5.75 -18.34 -37.60
C TRP A 31 5.46 -16.85 -37.42
N VAL A 32 6.34 -16.15 -36.72
CA VAL A 32 6.28 -14.70 -36.58
C VAL A 32 7.02 -14.06 -37.76
N VAL A 33 6.30 -13.37 -38.63
CA VAL A 33 6.84 -12.65 -39.80
C VAL A 33 6.51 -11.18 -39.62
N ARG A 34 7.53 -10.35 -39.37
CA ARG A 34 7.28 -8.92 -39.11
C ARG A 34 6.85 -8.19 -40.39
N PRO A 35 5.89 -7.25 -40.33
CA PRO A 35 5.38 -6.55 -41.51
C PRO A 35 6.42 -5.68 -42.24
N ASP A 36 7.47 -5.24 -41.53
CA ASP A 36 8.55 -4.41 -42.05
C ASP A 36 9.67 -5.21 -42.75
N PHE A 37 9.58 -6.54 -42.73
CA PHE A 37 10.55 -7.41 -43.39
C PHE A 37 10.38 -7.46 -44.92
N THR A 38 9.26 -6.95 -45.44
CA THR A 38 8.93 -6.98 -46.87
C THR A 38 8.74 -5.60 -47.44
N CYS A 39 9.59 -5.23 -48.41
CA CYS A 39 9.39 -4.04 -49.23
C CYS A 39 8.16 -4.29 -50.14
N GLU A 40 7.14 -3.42 -50.04
CA GLU A 40 6.05 -3.26 -51.02
C GLU A 40 5.15 -4.48 -51.33
N GLY A 41 4.15 -4.74 -50.47
CA GLY A 41 2.84 -5.26 -50.89
C GLY A 41 2.73 -6.60 -51.64
N THR A 42 3.81 -7.36 -51.81
CA THR A 42 3.82 -8.68 -52.45
C THR A 42 3.58 -9.80 -51.46
N ASP A 43 2.87 -10.84 -51.90
CA ASP A 43 2.69 -12.10 -51.16
C ASP A 43 4.06 -12.67 -50.77
N VAL A 44 4.34 -12.74 -49.46
CA VAL A 44 5.66 -13.07 -48.90
C VAL A 44 5.93 -14.57 -48.99
N TYR A 45 4.87 -15.36 -49.16
CA TYR A 45 4.92 -16.80 -49.15
C TYR A 45 4.93 -17.37 -50.58
N PRO A 46 5.44 -18.59 -50.77
CA PRO A 46 5.28 -19.30 -52.04
C PRO A 46 3.81 -19.40 -52.44
N GLU A 47 3.51 -19.36 -53.74
CA GLU A 47 2.14 -19.40 -54.25
C GLU A 47 1.33 -20.55 -53.65
N GLY A 48 0.18 -20.23 -53.05
CA GLY A 48 -0.73 -21.20 -52.42
C GLY A 48 -0.24 -21.82 -51.10
N PHE A 49 0.91 -21.38 -50.55
CA PHE A 49 1.49 -21.92 -49.32
C PHE A 49 0.51 -21.88 -48.14
N GLU A 50 -0.08 -20.72 -47.87
CA GLU A 50 -0.99 -20.54 -46.73
C GLU A 50 -2.17 -21.52 -46.78
N ALA A 51 -2.73 -21.74 -47.98
CA ALA A 51 -3.80 -22.70 -48.19
C ALA A 51 -3.36 -24.15 -47.91
N ARG A 52 -2.12 -24.52 -48.29
CA ARG A 52 -1.57 -25.87 -48.07
C ARG A 52 -1.23 -26.15 -46.60
N VAL A 53 -0.92 -25.12 -45.81
CA VAL A 53 -0.58 -25.25 -44.40
C VAL A 53 -1.69 -24.85 -43.44
N CYS A 54 -2.84 -24.34 -43.90
CA CYS A 54 -3.86 -23.69 -43.05
C CYS A 54 -4.35 -24.51 -41.83
N SER A 55 -4.29 -25.84 -41.89
CA SER A 55 -4.68 -26.75 -40.80
C SER A 55 -3.60 -26.93 -39.72
N ARG A 56 -2.35 -26.51 -39.98
CA ARG A 56 -1.19 -26.76 -39.09
C ARG A 56 -0.23 -25.57 -38.93
N GLY A 57 -0.25 -24.61 -39.85
CA GLY A 57 0.59 -23.42 -39.85
C GLY A 57 -0.21 -22.18 -39.42
N ARG A 58 0.40 -21.35 -38.58
CA ARG A 58 -0.13 -20.03 -38.23
C ARG A 58 0.95 -18.97 -38.44
N MET A 59 0.64 -17.94 -39.21
CA MET A 59 1.55 -16.80 -39.45
C MET A 59 0.98 -15.56 -38.75
N VAL A 60 1.84 -14.83 -38.02
CA VAL A 60 1.45 -13.64 -37.26
C VAL A 60 2.54 -12.56 -37.33
N GLY A 61 2.15 -11.28 -37.19
CA GLY A 61 3.10 -10.16 -37.17
C GLY A 61 3.91 -10.06 -35.86
N TRP A 62 3.33 -10.55 -34.76
CA TRP A 62 3.93 -10.53 -33.43
C TRP A 62 3.32 -11.63 -32.55
N ALA A 63 4.08 -12.12 -31.57
CA ALA A 63 3.59 -13.07 -30.57
C ALA A 63 4.20 -12.79 -29.19
N PRO A 64 3.47 -13.05 -28.09
CA PRO A 64 4.03 -12.96 -26.74
C PRO A 64 4.99 -14.15 -26.49
N GLN A 65 6.23 -14.04 -26.97
CA GLN A 65 7.22 -15.13 -27.06
C GLN A 65 7.30 -15.98 -25.79
N ARG A 66 7.47 -15.36 -24.61
CA ARG A 66 7.53 -16.09 -23.33
C ARG A 66 6.29 -16.96 -23.06
N GLN A 67 5.09 -16.46 -23.35
CA GLN A 67 3.84 -17.22 -23.16
C GLN A 67 3.72 -18.34 -24.19
N VAL A 68 4.13 -18.07 -25.44
CA VAL A 68 4.18 -19.08 -26.49
C VAL A 68 5.12 -20.22 -26.10
N LEU A 69 6.38 -19.92 -25.76
CA LEU A 69 7.37 -20.92 -25.38
C LEU A 69 6.96 -21.74 -24.16
N ALA A 70 6.21 -21.15 -23.22
CA ALA A 70 5.67 -21.86 -22.06
C ALA A 70 4.47 -22.76 -22.38
N HIS A 71 3.86 -22.65 -23.56
CA HIS A 71 2.70 -23.42 -23.94
C HIS A 71 3.09 -24.89 -24.18
N PRO A 72 2.35 -25.87 -23.62
CA PRO A 72 2.72 -27.29 -23.68
C PRO A 72 2.78 -27.88 -25.11
N SER A 73 2.16 -27.21 -26.09
CA SER A 73 2.22 -27.61 -27.50
C SER A 73 3.50 -27.18 -28.23
N ILE A 74 4.35 -26.34 -27.64
CA ILE A 74 5.63 -25.97 -28.26
C ILE A 74 6.65 -27.08 -28.02
N ALA A 75 7.04 -27.72 -29.12
CA ALA A 75 7.97 -28.84 -29.08
C ALA A 75 9.43 -28.43 -29.36
N CYS A 76 9.65 -27.34 -30.10
CA CYS A 76 10.98 -26.75 -30.30
C CYS A 76 10.87 -25.26 -30.66
N PHE A 77 11.99 -24.55 -30.58
CA PHE A 77 12.09 -23.14 -30.90
C PHE A 77 13.18 -22.88 -31.94
N LEU A 78 12.79 -22.47 -33.15
CA LEU A 78 13.71 -21.98 -34.16
C LEU A 78 14.12 -20.54 -33.82
N SER A 79 15.41 -20.32 -33.60
CA SER A 79 15.95 -19.06 -33.10
C SER A 79 17.24 -18.69 -33.80
N HIS A 80 17.45 -17.38 -33.95
CA HIS A 80 18.75 -16.85 -34.38
C HIS A 80 19.80 -16.86 -33.26
N CYS A 81 19.52 -17.50 -32.12
CA CYS A 81 20.44 -17.65 -30.99
C CYS A 81 20.79 -16.33 -30.28
N GLY A 82 19.87 -15.36 -30.24
CA GLY A 82 20.02 -14.18 -29.37
C GLY A 82 19.91 -14.56 -27.88
N TRP A 83 20.78 -14.01 -27.03
CA TRP A 83 20.91 -14.41 -25.63
C TRP A 83 19.59 -14.41 -24.83
N ASN A 84 18.77 -13.36 -24.96
CA ASN A 84 17.48 -13.29 -24.25
C ASN A 84 16.50 -14.39 -24.69
N SER A 85 16.47 -14.71 -25.99
CA SER A 85 15.61 -15.79 -26.51
C SER A 85 16.08 -17.16 -26.02
N ILE A 86 17.39 -17.33 -25.85
CA ILE A 86 17.98 -18.53 -25.26
C ILE A 86 17.57 -18.67 -23.80
N MET A 87 17.70 -17.60 -23.01
CA MET A 87 17.31 -17.63 -21.59
C MET A 87 15.83 -17.94 -21.42
N GLU A 88 14.96 -17.37 -22.25
CA GLU A 88 13.53 -17.70 -22.23
C GLU A 88 13.29 -19.18 -22.54
N GLY A 89 13.84 -19.71 -23.64
CA GLY A 89 13.65 -21.12 -24.03
C GLY A 89 14.24 -22.11 -23.02
N LEU A 90 15.42 -21.84 -22.47
CA LEU A 90 16.03 -22.64 -21.42
C LEU A 90 15.17 -22.65 -20.15
N SER A 91 14.60 -21.50 -19.75
CA SER A 91 13.79 -21.39 -18.55
C SER A 91 12.47 -22.19 -18.60
N VAL A 92 11.98 -22.50 -19.80
CA VAL A 92 10.78 -23.32 -19.99
C VAL A 92 11.08 -24.75 -20.43
N GLY A 93 12.33 -25.05 -20.79
CA GLY A 93 12.81 -26.38 -21.18
C GLY A 93 12.52 -26.74 -22.63
N VAL A 94 12.51 -25.75 -23.54
CA VAL A 94 12.24 -25.95 -24.97
C VAL A 94 13.56 -26.17 -25.73
N PRO A 95 13.69 -27.25 -26.53
CA PRO A 95 14.83 -27.45 -27.43
C PRO A 95 14.92 -26.44 -28.57
N PHE A 96 16.13 -26.22 -29.09
CA PHE A 96 16.39 -25.18 -30.09
C PHE A 96 16.73 -25.73 -31.49
N LEU A 97 16.27 -25.02 -32.51
CA LEU A 97 16.87 -25.05 -33.85
C LEU A 97 17.62 -23.73 -34.07
N CYS A 98 18.93 -23.83 -34.24
CA CYS A 98 19.84 -22.69 -34.26
C CYS A 98 20.12 -22.20 -35.69
N TRP A 99 19.76 -20.93 -35.92
CA TRP A 99 19.98 -20.23 -37.18
C TRP A 99 20.64 -18.86 -36.96
N PRO A 100 21.90 -18.82 -36.49
CA PRO A 100 22.58 -17.56 -36.17
C PRO A 100 22.83 -16.71 -37.42
N TYR A 101 22.78 -15.39 -37.26
CA TYR A 101 23.01 -14.42 -38.33
C TYR A 101 24.30 -13.61 -38.14
N PHE A 102 24.57 -13.10 -36.92
CA PHE A 102 25.77 -12.28 -36.65
C PHE A 102 26.13 -12.19 -35.15
N ALA A 103 27.30 -11.63 -34.85
CA ALA A 103 27.78 -11.34 -33.49
C ALA A 103 27.84 -12.57 -32.57
N ASP A 104 27.36 -12.42 -31.34
CA ASP A 104 27.37 -13.43 -30.27
C ASP A 104 26.54 -14.67 -30.61
N GLN A 105 25.64 -14.58 -31.57
CA GLN A 105 24.74 -15.66 -31.98
C GLN A 105 25.47 -16.91 -32.45
N LEU A 106 26.61 -16.76 -33.12
CA LEU A 106 27.45 -17.88 -33.57
C LEU A 106 28.03 -18.64 -32.37
N LEU A 107 28.52 -17.92 -31.37
CA LEU A 107 29.02 -18.52 -30.13
C LEU A 107 27.87 -19.17 -29.35
N ASN A 108 26.73 -18.49 -29.26
CA ASN A 108 25.54 -19.01 -28.60
C ASN A 108 25.03 -20.31 -29.25
N LYS A 109 25.09 -20.44 -30.58
CA LYS A 109 24.81 -21.70 -31.30
C LYS A 109 25.71 -22.83 -30.80
N SER A 110 27.02 -22.59 -30.66
CA SER A 110 27.95 -23.61 -30.14
C SER A 110 27.63 -24.02 -28.71
N TYR A 111 27.19 -23.10 -27.85
CA TYR A 111 26.72 -23.47 -26.51
C TYR A 111 25.50 -24.40 -26.58
N ILE A 112 24.50 -24.07 -27.39
CA ILE A 112 23.27 -24.88 -27.52
C ILE A 112 23.56 -26.27 -28.11
N CYS A 113 24.37 -26.33 -29.17
CA CYS A 113 24.60 -27.56 -29.92
C CYS A 113 25.66 -28.46 -29.25
N ASP A 114 26.76 -27.87 -28.78
CA ASP A 114 27.97 -28.62 -28.40
C ASP A 114 28.12 -28.76 -26.89
N VAL A 115 27.76 -27.72 -26.12
CA VAL A 115 27.95 -27.67 -24.66
C VAL A 115 26.73 -28.19 -23.92
N TRP A 116 25.58 -27.55 -24.13
CA TRP A 116 24.31 -27.87 -23.49
C TRP A 116 23.58 -29.01 -24.19
N LYS A 117 23.89 -29.24 -25.47
CA LYS A 117 23.32 -30.32 -26.30
C LYS A 117 21.80 -30.35 -26.23
N ASN A 118 21.19 -29.17 -26.21
CA ASN A 118 19.74 -28.99 -26.10
C ASN A 118 19.13 -28.41 -27.39
N GLY A 119 19.85 -28.48 -28.51
CA GLY A 119 19.37 -28.07 -29.81
C GLY A 119 20.27 -28.53 -30.96
N LEU A 120 19.85 -28.24 -32.18
CA LEU A 120 20.57 -28.55 -33.41
C LEU A 120 20.78 -27.28 -34.24
N GLY A 121 21.91 -27.18 -34.92
CA GLY A 121 22.14 -26.15 -35.94
C GLY A 121 21.75 -26.64 -37.32
N PHE A 122 21.30 -25.71 -38.17
CA PHE A 122 21.23 -25.94 -39.61
C PHE A 122 22.62 -25.91 -40.24
N ASP A 123 22.78 -26.76 -41.24
CA ASP A 123 23.92 -26.81 -42.13
C ASP A 123 23.54 -26.15 -43.47
N SER A 124 24.43 -25.33 -44.01
CA SER A 124 24.22 -24.62 -45.28
C SER A 124 25.10 -25.19 -46.38
N ASP A 125 24.66 -25.08 -47.62
CA ASP A 125 25.47 -25.44 -48.78
C ASP A 125 26.68 -24.50 -48.97
N GLU A 126 27.46 -24.76 -50.03
CA GLU A 126 28.63 -23.94 -50.40
C GLU A 126 28.30 -22.46 -50.69
N ASN A 127 27.04 -22.15 -50.99
CA ASN A 127 26.52 -20.81 -51.23
C ASN A 127 25.86 -20.19 -49.98
N GLY A 128 25.89 -20.89 -48.84
CA GLY A 128 25.27 -20.46 -47.59
C GLY A 128 23.76 -20.66 -47.54
N LEU A 129 23.15 -21.35 -48.51
CA LEU A 129 21.72 -21.64 -48.55
C LEU A 129 21.41 -22.86 -47.67
N ILE A 130 20.40 -22.71 -46.81
CA ILE A 130 19.83 -23.83 -46.04
C ILE A 130 18.62 -24.34 -46.81
N SER A 131 18.69 -25.57 -47.30
CA SER A 131 17.62 -26.16 -48.12
C SER A 131 16.40 -26.58 -47.29
N ARG A 132 15.24 -26.66 -47.95
CA ARG A 132 14.00 -27.20 -47.36
C ARG A 132 14.16 -28.63 -46.84
N GLU A 133 14.98 -29.46 -47.50
CA GLU A 133 15.27 -30.84 -47.06
C GLU A 133 16.03 -30.84 -45.75
N GLU A 134 17.00 -29.94 -45.60
CA GLU A 134 17.76 -29.75 -44.37
C GLU A 134 16.86 -29.24 -43.23
N ILE A 135 15.99 -28.27 -43.52
CA ILE A 135 15.03 -27.74 -42.54
C ILE A 135 14.11 -28.84 -42.05
N LYS A 136 13.54 -29.62 -42.98
CA LYS A 136 12.74 -30.80 -42.64
C LYS A 136 13.53 -31.79 -41.78
N ALA A 137 14.75 -32.13 -42.19
CA ALA A 137 15.58 -33.12 -41.52
C ALA A 137 15.90 -32.70 -40.07
N LYS A 138 16.29 -31.44 -39.83
CA LYS A 138 16.59 -30.95 -38.49
C LYS A 138 15.33 -30.82 -37.62
N VAL A 139 14.19 -30.39 -38.18
CA VAL A 139 12.91 -30.36 -37.43
C VAL A 139 12.53 -31.76 -36.97
N VAL A 140 12.48 -32.73 -37.90
CA VAL A 140 12.11 -34.11 -37.56
C VAL A 140 13.13 -34.75 -36.62
N GLY A 141 14.42 -34.53 -36.87
CA GLY A 141 15.51 -35.05 -36.06
C GLY A 141 15.50 -34.50 -34.64
N LEU A 142 15.22 -33.22 -34.45
CA LEU A 142 15.11 -32.60 -33.12
C LEU A 142 13.93 -33.16 -32.33
N LEU A 143 12.76 -33.27 -32.96
CA LEU A 143 11.52 -33.72 -32.31
C LEU A 143 11.55 -35.20 -31.92
N GLY A 144 12.33 -36.02 -32.64
CA GLY A 144 12.55 -37.43 -32.31
C GLY A 144 13.70 -37.69 -31.33
N ASN A 145 14.42 -36.66 -30.88
CA ASN A 145 15.62 -36.83 -30.05
C ASN A 145 15.32 -36.62 -28.56
N GLU A 146 15.09 -37.73 -27.84
CA GLU A 146 14.81 -37.72 -26.40
C GLU A 146 16.01 -37.25 -25.56
N GLU A 147 17.25 -37.41 -26.03
CA GLU A 147 18.45 -36.92 -25.31
C GLU A 147 18.45 -35.39 -25.29
N ILE A 148 18.23 -34.75 -26.44
CA ILE A 148 18.16 -33.29 -26.56
C ILE A 148 17.01 -32.73 -25.69
N LYS A 149 15.86 -33.38 -25.72
CA LYS A 149 14.71 -33.02 -24.87
C LYS A 149 15.03 -33.18 -23.38
N GLY A 150 15.67 -34.28 -22.99
CA GLY A 150 16.16 -34.50 -21.62
C GLY A 150 17.12 -33.41 -21.16
N ASN A 151 18.07 -33.01 -22.02
CA ASN A 151 19.02 -31.93 -21.74
C ASN A 151 18.30 -30.59 -21.55
N ALA A 152 17.32 -30.26 -22.39
CA ALA A 152 16.51 -29.05 -22.25
C ALA A 152 15.75 -29.01 -20.91
N LEU A 153 15.15 -30.14 -20.50
CA LEU A 153 14.46 -30.26 -19.21
C LEU A 153 15.41 -30.17 -18.01
N ASN A 154 16.60 -30.77 -18.11
CA ASN A 154 17.62 -30.67 -17.06
C ASN A 154 18.09 -29.22 -16.86
N LEU A 155 18.32 -28.49 -17.96
CA LEU A 155 18.71 -27.08 -17.88
C LEU A 155 17.59 -26.20 -17.30
N LYS A 156 16.33 -26.48 -17.62
CA LYS A 156 15.18 -25.86 -16.95
C LYS A 156 15.22 -26.09 -15.45
N GLU A 157 15.45 -27.33 -15.01
CA GLU A 157 15.51 -27.65 -13.59
C GLU A 157 16.67 -26.92 -12.89
N ILE A 158 17.85 -26.88 -13.51
CA ILE A 158 19.01 -26.12 -13.01
C ILE A 158 18.69 -24.62 -12.93
N ALA A 159 18.06 -24.05 -13.95
CA ALA A 159 17.66 -22.65 -13.96
C ALA A 159 16.68 -22.33 -12.82
N LEU A 160 15.67 -23.19 -12.63
CA LEU A 160 14.72 -23.08 -11.52
C LEU A 160 15.42 -23.19 -10.16
N LYS A 161 16.33 -24.15 -10.00
CA LYS A 161 17.12 -24.31 -8.76
C LYS A 161 18.00 -23.10 -8.46
N ASN A 162 18.61 -22.48 -9.47
CA ASN A 162 19.44 -21.28 -9.26
C ASN A 162 18.62 -20.07 -8.84
N ILE A 163 17.43 -19.87 -9.42
CA ILE A 163 16.47 -18.86 -8.97
C ILE A 163 16.11 -19.15 -7.51
N SER A 164 15.68 -20.38 -7.21
CA SER A 164 15.32 -20.79 -5.86
C SER A 164 16.46 -20.59 -4.85
N HIS A 165 17.70 -20.97 -5.18
CA HIS A 165 18.86 -20.84 -4.30
C HIS A 165 19.24 -19.38 -4.03
N PHE A 166 19.24 -18.53 -5.07
CA PHE A 166 19.51 -17.10 -4.93
C PHE A 166 18.45 -16.42 -4.04
N PHE A 167 17.17 -16.79 -4.17
CA PHE A 167 16.10 -16.26 -3.33
C PHE A 167 16.10 -16.86 -1.92
N LEU A 168 16.30 -18.17 -1.77
CA LEU A 168 16.34 -18.88 -0.48
C LEU A 168 17.50 -18.40 0.41
N CYS A 169 18.69 -18.19 -0.15
CA CYS A 169 19.83 -17.67 0.61
C CYS A 169 19.58 -16.24 1.12
N LYS A 170 18.77 -15.45 0.39
CA LYS A 170 18.29 -14.11 0.81
C LYS A 170 17.11 -14.15 1.79
N ILE A 171 16.39 -15.26 1.87
CA ILE A 171 15.23 -15.48 2.76
C ILE A 171 15.68 -16.01 4.13
N MET A 172 16.70 -16.87 4.18
CA MET A 172 17.16 -17.51 5.42
C MET A 172 17.93 -16.58 6.37
N ASP A 173 18.42 -15.43 5.90
CA ASP A 173 19.23 -14.49 6.71
C ASP A 173 18.50 -13.14 6.97
N ARG A 174 17.17 -13.12 6.81
CA ARG A 174 16.36 -11.91 7.04
C ARG A 174 16.28 -11.60 8.53
N PRO A 175 16.64 -10.39 8.98
CA PRO A 175 16.42 -9.99 10.36
C PRO A 175 14.92 -10.03 10.68
N HIS A 176 14.57 -10.68 11.79
CA HIS A 176 13.18 -10.80 12.24
C HIS A 176 12.83 -9.65 13.18
N LEU A 177 11.76 -8.92 12.85
CA LEU A 177 11.21 -7.85 13.66
C LEU A 177 9.88 -8.28 14.27
N LEU A 178 9.67 -7.93 15.53
CA LEU A 178 8.37 -8.04 16.20
C LEU A 178 7.74 -6.64 16.27
N VAL A 179 6.58 -6.44 15.65
CA VAL A 179 5.89 -5.16 15.58
C VAL A 179 4.67 -5.18 16.50
N VAL A 180 4.57 -4.21 17.43
CA VAL A 180 3.51 -4.13 18.44
C VAL A 180 2.82 -2.75 18.39
N PRO A 181 1.72 -2.60 17.63
CA PRO A 181 0.92 -1.39 17.60
C PRO A 181 0.08 -1.18 18.87
N PHE A 182 -0.35 0.06 19.09
CA PHE A 182 -1.48 0.35 19.95
C PHE A 182 -2.77 -0.07 19.23
N PRO A 183 -3.76 -0.72 19.88
CA PRO A 183 -4.91 -1.34 19.23
C PRO A 183 -6.01 -0.34 18.83
N ALA A 184 -5.63 0.71 18.13
CA ALA A 184 -6.55 1.63 17.47
C ALA A 184 -6.22 1.69 15.98
N GLN A 185 -7.24 1.85 15.12
CA GLN A 185 -7.05 1.80 13.67
C GLN A 185 -6.01 2.82 13.18
N GLY A 186 -6.01 4.03 13.75
CA GLY A 186 -5.03 5.08 13.42
C GLY A 186 -3.58 4.75 13.82
N HIS A 187 -3.36 3.68 14.58
CA HIS A 187 -2.05 3.21 15.01
C HIS A 187 -1.67 1.89 14.32
N VAL A 188 -2.60 0.94 14.24
CA VAL A 188 -2.39 -0.35 13.55
C VAL A 188 -2.08 -0.16 12.08
N MET A 189 -2.82 0.72 11.37
CA MET A 189 -2.68 0.87 9.92
C MET A 189 -1.30 1.44 9.51
N PRO A 190 -0.80 2.55 10.10
CA PRO A 190 0.54 3.04 9.78
C PRO A 190 1.65 2.04 10.11
N LEU A 191 1.54 1.30 11.22
CA LEU A 191 2.55 0.30 11.59
C LEU A 191 2.50 -0.93 10.67
N MET A 192 1.33 -1.30 10.15
CA MET A 192 1.22 -2.35 9.14
C MET A 192 1.82 -1.88 7.81
N GLU A 193 1.55 -0.65 7.38
CA GLU A 193 2.20 -0.08 6.19
C GLU A 193 3.73 -0.05 6.34
N LEU A 194 4.23 0.39 7.50
CA LEU A 194 5.66 0.30 7.83
C LEU A 194 6.17 -1.14 7.74
N SER A 195 5.39 -2.12 8.20
CA SER A 195 5.75 -3.53 8.16
C SER A 195 5.90 -4.05 6.73
N HIS A 196 4.99 -3.68 5.81
CA HIS A 196 5.13 -3.98 4.38
C HIS A 196 6.39 -3.35 3.79
N ASN A 197 6.62 -2.06 4.06
CA ASN A 197 7.82 -1.38 3.60
C ASN A 197 9.09 -2.07 4.13
N LEU A 198 9.09 -2.56 5.37
CA LEU A 198 10.21 -3.32 5.92
C LEU A 198 10.36 -4.70 5.25
N VAL A 199 9.28 -5.39 4.91
CA VAL A 199 9.35 -6.64 4.13
C VAL A 199 10.02 -6.42 2.77
N ASP A 200 9.68 -5.33 2.09
CA ASP A 200 10.30 -4.95 0.81
C ASP A 200 11.81 -4.68 0.95
N HIS A 201 12.26 -4.30 2.14
CA HIS A 201 13.67 -4.11 2.50
C HIS A 201 14.34 -5.36 3.09
N GLY A 202 13.69 -6.53 2.99
CA GLY A 202 14.29 -7.81 3.38
C GLY A 202 14.14 -8.16 4.86
N PHE A 203 13.21 -7.55 5.57
CA PHE A 203 12.87 -7.98 6.94
C PHE A 203 11.81 -9.09 6.92
N LYS A 204 11.82 -9.91 7.96
CA LYS A 204 10.68 -10.77 8.32
C LYS A 204 9.93 -10.10 9.45
N ILE A 205 8.60 -10.13 9.44
CA ILE A 205 7.77 -9.46 10.44
C ILE A 205 6.90 -10.48 11.17
N THR A 206 6.88 -10.41 12.51
CA THR A 206 5.73 -10.86 13.30
C THR A 206 4.98 -9.64 13.78
N PHE A 207 3.71 -9.53 13.40
CA PHE A 207 2.87 -8.39 13.75
C PHE A 207 1.85 -8.79 14.83
N VAL A 208 1.91 -8.13 15.97
CA VAL A 208 1.09 -8.45 17.15
C VAL A 208 -0.18 -7.60 17.13
N ASN A 209 -1.34 -8.25 17.10
CA ASN A 209 -2.63 -7.60 17.34
C ASN A 209 -3.14 -7.93 18.74
N THR A 210 -4.08 -7.15 19.26
CA THR A 210 -4.97 -7.67 20.31
C THR A 210 -5.92 -8.68 19.70
N GLU A 211 -6.39 -9.68 20.46
CA GLU A 211 -7.36 -10.67 19.96
C GLU A 211 -8.61 -10.00 19.35
N PHE A 212 -9.09 -8.92 19.97
CA PHE A 212 -10.21 -8.13 19.45
C PHE A 212 -9.91 -7.52 18.08
N SER A 213 -8.76 -6.83 17.94
CA SER A 213 -8.36 -6.21 16.68
C SER A 213 -8.06 -7.27 15.61
N HIS A 214 -7.45 -8.38 16.00
CA HIS A 214 -7.14 -9.50 15.12
C HIS A 214 -8.41 -10.09 14.51
N LYS A 215 -9.47 -10.34 15.32
CA LYS A 215 -10.76 -10.82 14.82
C LYS A 215 -11.37 -9.87 13.78
N ARG A 216 -11.32 -8.55 14.01
CA ARG A 216 -11.81 -7.53 13.05
C ARG A 216 -11.03 -7.55 11.74
N ILE A 217 -9.70 -7.56 11.83
CA ILE A 217 -8.81 -7.60 10.65
C ILE A 217 -9.05 -8.89 9.86
N MET A 218 -9.07 -10.05 10.52
CA MET A 218 -9.29 -11.34 9.84
C MET A 218 -10.68 -11.45 9.21
N SER A 219 -11.71 -10.90 9.85
CA SER A 219 -13.05 -10.83 9.27
C SER A 219 -13.07 -10.00 7.98
N ALA A 220 -12.42 -8.83 7.99
CA ALA A 220 -12.28 -7.99 6.79
C ALA A 220 -11.42 -8.66 5.69
N LEU A 221 -10.39 -9.43 6.07
CA LEU A 221 -9.54 -10.18 5.15
C LEU A 221 -10.21 -11.42 4.56
N SER A 222 -11.23 -12.01 5.20
CA SER A 222 -11.86 -13.25 4.70
C SER A 222 -12.45 -13.15 3.28
N ASN A 223 -12.60 -11.93 2.75
CA ASN A 223 -13.01 -11.66 1.37
C ASN A 223 -11.86 -11.50 0.36
N ASN A 224 -10.59 -11.47 0.81
CA ASN A 224 -9.39 -11.33 -0.02
C ASN A 224 -8.34 -12.34 0.45
N SER A 225 -7.86 -13.23 -0.41
CA SER A 225 -6.86 -14.26 -0.06
C SER A 225 -5.53 -13.62 0.37
N TYR A 226 -5.40 -13.28 1.65
CA TYR A 226 -4.21 -12.65 2.20
C TYR A 226 -3.21 -13.70 2.63
N SER A 227 -2.19 -13.89 1.80
CA SER A 227 -1.00 -14.66 2.10
C SER A 227 0.18 -13.79 1.72
N GLU A 228 0.70 -13.00 2.66
CA GLU A 228 2.01 -12.40 2.50
C GLU A 228 3.05 -13.28 3.18
N ASP A 229 3.98 -13.84 2.41
CA ASP A 229 4.96 -14.84 2.84
C ASP A 229 5.86 -14.38 4.01
N PHE A 230 5.88 -13.08 4.34
CA PHE A 230 6.83 -12.48 5.29
C PHE A 230 6.22 -11.66 6.43
N ILE A 231 4.89 -11.51 6.50
CA ILE A 231 4.19 -10.89 7.63
C ILE A 231 3.35 -11.95 8.34
N HIS A 232 3.78 -12.36 9.53
CA HIS A 232 3.06 -13.32 10.36
C HIS A 232 2.23 -12.58 11.42
N LEU A 233 0.91 -12.57 11.24
CA LEU A 233 -0.02 -11.99 12.22
C LEU A 233 -0.16 -12.92 13.44
N VAL A 234 -0.06 -12.36 14.64
CA VAL A 234 -0.37 -13.05 15.91
C VAL A 234 -1.32 -12.19 16.73
N SER A 235 -1.96 -12.80 17.73
CA SER A 235 -2.82 -12.09 18.67
C SER A 235 -2.43 -12.37 20.11
N LEU A 236 -2.58 -11.36 20.97
CA LEU A 236 -2.46 -11.46 22.43
C LEU A 236 -3.74 -10.91 23.10
N PRO A 237 -4.14 -11.43 24.26
CA PRO A 237 -5.29 -10.91 25.00
C PRO A 237 -4.96 -9.53 25.59
N ASP A 238 -5.83 -8.54 25.37
CA ASP A 238 -5.66 -7.17 25.90
C ASP A 238 -6.02 -7.03 27.38
N GLY A 239 -6.66 -8.05 27.97
CA GLY A 239 -7.09 -8.07 29.36
C GLY A 239 -8.50 -7.52 29.60
N MET A 240 -9.21 -7.11 28.55
CA MET A 240 -10.61 -6.67 28.60
C MET A 240 -11.53 -7.88 28.41
N GLU A 241 -12.65 -7.95 29.14
CA GLU A 241 -13.61 -9.06 29.02
C GLU A 241 -14.42 -8.99 27.71
N GLU A 242 -15.06 -10.09 27.29
CA GLU A 242 -15.90 -10.08 26.09
C GLU A 242 -17.12 -9.15 26.28
N GLY A 243 -17.31 -8.19 25.37
CA GLY A 243 -18.41 -7.22 25.42
C GLY A 243 -18.06 -5.86 26.04
N GLU A 244 -16.92 -5.72 26.71
CA GLU A 244 -16.49 -4.41 27.21
C GLU A 244 -16.17 -3.42 26.09
N ASP A 245 -16.42 -2.13 26.32
CA ASP A 245 -16.13 -1.10 25.33
C ASP A 245 -14.63 -0.81 25.25
N ARG A 246 -14.00 -1.20 24.13
CA ARG A 246 -12.57 -0.90 23.85
C ARG A 246 -12.34 0.59 23.56
N ASN A 247 -13.39 1.41 23.51
CA ASN A 247 -13.25 2.87 23.48
C ASN A 247 -13.06 3.48 24.89
N ASP A 248 -13.21 2.71 25.97
CA ASP A 248 -12.71 3.09 27.30
C ASP A 248 -11.18 3.01 27.31
N LEU A 249 -10.55 4.07 26.82
CA LEU A 249 -9.10 4.13 26.68
C LEU A 249 -8.40 4.02 28.03
N GLY A 250 -8.97 4.51 29.12
CA GLY A 250 -8.37 4.44 30.44
C GLY A 250 -8.21 3.01 30.89
N LYS A 251 -9.32 2.25 30.87
CA LYS A 251 -9.30 0.82 31.21
C LYS A 251 -8.44 0.01 30.24
N LEU A 252 -8.48 0.32 28.95
CA LEU A 252 -7.68 -0.37 27.94
C LEU A 252 -6.17 -0.16 28.17
N PHE A 253 -5.72 1.07 28.46
CA PHE A 253 -4.31 1.33 28.79
C PHE A 253 -3.86 0.52 30.02
N ASP A 254 -4.68 0.50 31.07
CA ASP A 254 -4.36 -0.18 32.33
C ASP A 254 -4.31 -1.71 32.16
N THR A 255 -5.31 -2.29 31.48
CA THR A 255 -5.40 -3.75 31.28
C THR A 255 -4.29 -4.27 30.38
N MET A 256 -3.98 -3.58 29.29
CA MET A 256 -2.90 -4.00 28.38
C MET A 256 -1.54 -4.03 29.09
N ALA A 257 -1.21 -2.99 29.86
CA ALA A 257 0.07 -2.94 30.56
C ALA A 257 0.22 -4.08 31.59
N ASN A 258 -0.89 -4.47 32.25
CA ASN A 258 -0.86 -5.50 33.30
C ASN A 258 -0.97 -6.93 32.75
N VAL A 259 -1.72 -7.14 31.66
CA VAL A 259 -2.02 -8.48 31.13
C VAL A 259 -1.12 -8.83 29.95
N MET A 260 -1.03 -7.97 28.92
CA MET A 260 -0.31 -8.31 27.68
C MET A 260 1.19 -8.50 27.90
N GLN A 261 1.77 -7.88 28.92
CA GLN A 261 3.21 -7.95 29.19
C GLN A 261 3.72 -9.40 29.34
N GLY A 262 3.07 -10.21 30.19
CA GLY A 262 3.47 -11.60 30.41
C GLY A 262 3.28 -12.47 29.16
N HIS A 263 2.20 -12.23 28.41
CA HIS A 263 1.94 -12.93 27.15
C HIS A 263 2.96 -12.57 26.06
N LEU A 264 3.37 -11.30 25.98
CA LEU A 264 4.38 -10.83 25.03
C LEU A 264 5.75 -11.47 25.33
N GLU A 265 6.17 -11.50 26.59
CA GLU A 265 7.43 -12.15 26.99
C GLU A 265 7.45 -13.63 26.62
N ASN A 266 6.35 -14.34 26.83
CA ASN A 266 6.22 -15.75 26.45
C ASN A 266 6.22 -15.95 24.94
N LEU A 267 5.56 -15.08 24.19
CA LEU A 267 5.59 -15.08 22.73
C LEU A 267 7.01 -14.88 22.20
N ILE A 268 7.75 -13.90 22.73
CA ILE A 268 9.15 -13.63 22.33
C ILE A 268 10.02 -14.87 22.57
N LYS A 269 9.90 -15.52 23.74
CA LYS A 269 10.64 -16.75 24.06
C LYS A 269 10.35 -17.85 23.04
N LYS A 270 9.07 -18.12 22.78
CA LYS A 270 8.63 -19.15 21.82
C LYS A 270 9.12 -18.88 20.39
N ILE A 271 9.10 -17.63 19.95
CA ILE A 271 9.58 -17.24 18.63
C ILE A 271 11.10 -17.47 18.54
N ASN A 272 11.85 -17.04 19.56
CA ASN A 272 13.30 -17.13 19.59
C ASN A 272 13.86 -18.57 19.58
N ASP A 273 13.06 -19.58 19.92
CA ASP A 273 13.47 -21.00 19.86
C ASP A 273 13.74 -21.48 18.42
N SER A 274 13.14 -20.83 17.42
CA SER A 274 13.25 -21.20 16.00
C SER A 274 13.66 -20.06 15.08
N ASN A 275 13.39 -18.81 15.49
CA ASN A 275 13.60 -17.64 14.66
C ASN A 275 13.88 -16.41 15.53
N LYS A 276 15.16 -16.07 15.70
CA LYS A 276 15.58 -15.05 16.66
C LYS A 276 15.10 -13.64 16.26
N ILE A 277 14.28 -13.03 17.11
CA ILE A 277 13.88 -11.62 17.01
C ILE A 277 15.13 -10.75 17.21
N THR A 278 15.39 -9.89 16.23
CA THR A 278 16.56 -9.00 16.19
C THR A 278 16.27 -7.59 16.66
N CYS A 279 14.99 -7.18 16.63
CA CYS A 279 14.50 -5.89 17.10
C CYS A 279 12.98 -5.93 17.35
N ILE A 280 12.53 -5.17 18.34
CA ILE A 280 11.10 -4.93 18.63
C ILE A 280 10.74 -3.51 18.19
N VAL A 281 9.72 -3.37 17.37
CA VAL A 281 9.19 -2.10 16.89
C VAL A 281 7.85 -1.87 17.60
N ALA A 282 7.78 -0.90 18.50
CA ALA A 282 6.59 -0.64 19.30
C ALA A 282 5.99 0.72 18.99
N ASP A 283 4.67 0.82 19.04
CA ASP A 283 4.00 2.11 19.13
C ASP A 283 4.46 2.87 20.39
N LYS A 284 4.68 4.18 20.30
CA LYS A 284 5.05 5.00 21.46
C LYS A 284 4.04 4.91 22.60
N ASN A 285 2.76 4.72 22.31
CA ASN A 285 1.72 4.54 23.34
C ASN A 285 1.80 3.17 24.05
N MET A 286 2.62 2.26 23.55
CA MET A 286 2.90 0.95 24.13
C MET A 286 4.25 0.95 24.87
N GLY A 287 4.51 1.96 25.71
CA GLY A 287 5.80 2.18 26.34
C GLY A 287 6.33 0.98 27.13
N TRP A 288 5.44 0.22 27.77
CA TRP A 288 5.78 -1.01 28.48
C TRP A 288 6.42 -2.09 27.58
N VAL A 289 6.15 -2.09 26.26
CA VAL A 289 6.79 -2.98 25.28
C VAL A 289 8.29 -2.65 25.15
N LEU A 290 8.65 -1.36 25.20
CA LEU A 290 10.04 -0.93 25.17
C LEU A 290 10.78 -1.37 26.44
N GLU A 291 10.10 -1.40 27.59
CA GLU A 291 10.64 -1.89 28.85
C GLU A 291 10.85 -3.42 28.82
N VAL A 292 9.89 -4.17 28.25
CA VAL A 292 10.04 -5.62 27.99
C VAL A 292 11.27 -5.87 27.13
N ALA A 293 11.39 -5.16 25.99
CA ALA A 293 12.52 -5.29 25.09
C ALA A 293 13.86 -4.98 25.79
N GLN A 294 13.87 -3.96 26.66
CA GLN A 294 15.03 -3.61 27.48
C GLN A 294 15.43 -4.75 28.43
N ARG A 295 14.48 -5.33 29.18
CA ARG A 295 14.75 -6.45 30.11
C ARG A 295 15.25 -7.69 29.39
N MET A 296 14.74 -7.93 28.19
CA MET A 296 15.15 -9.07 27.34
C MET A 296 16.41 -8.79 26.51
N SER A 297 17.03 -7.61 26.65
CA SER A 297 18.23 -7.20 25.89
C SER A 297 18.06 -7.28 24.37
N ILE A 298 16.88 -6.92 23.87
CA ILE A 298 16.56 -6.87 22.43
C ILE A 298 16.59 -5.40 21.97
N ARG A 299 17.13 -5.15 20.77
CA ARG A 299 17.07 -3.80 20.16
C ARG A 299 15.63 -3.34 20.03
N LYS A 300 15.37 -2.05 20.16
CA LYS A 300 14.01 -1.52 20.15
C LYS A 300 13.88 -0.19 19.42
N ALA A 301 12.85 -0.10 18.60
CA ALA A 301 12.45 1.14 17.93
C ALA A 301 11.06 1.55 18.41
N ALA A 302 10.85 2.85 18.58
CA ALA A 302 9.55 3.43 18.85
C ALA A 302 9.00 4.10 17.60
N VAL A 303 7.71 3.86 17.30
CA VAL A 303 6.99 4.47 16.20
C VAL A 303 5.95 5.43 16.74
N TRP A 304 5.93 6.63 16.19
CA TRP A 304 4.91 7.64 16.49
C TRP A 304 4.01 7.88 15.29
N PRO A 305 2.76 7.37 15.30
CA PRO A 305 1.88 7.47 14.14
C PRO A 305 1.06 8.78 14.08
N ALA A 306 1.28 9.73 15.00
CA ALA A 306 0.54 10.98 15.09
C ALA A 306 1.45 12.22 14.84
N SER A 307 0.88 13.42 14.97
CA SER A 307 1.59 14.69 14.83
C SER A 307 2.82 14.79 15.75
N VAL A 308 3.95 15.27 15.20
CA VAL A 308 5.19 15.47 15.95
C VAL A 308 5.03 16.57 17.01
N VAL A 309 4.21 17.59 16.76
CA VAL A 309 3.95 18.61 17.79
C VAL A 309 3.27 18.02 19.03
N PHE A 310 2.40 17.00 18.89
CA PHE A 310 1.83 16.33 20.06
C PHE A 310 2.92 15.56 20.85
N ALA A 311 3.83 14.86 20.16
CA ALA A 311 4.97 14.24 20.84
C ALA A 311 5.84 15.28 21.57
N ALA A 312 6.02 16.47 20.98
CA ALA A 312 6.72 17.57 21.61
C ALA A 312 5.99 18.05 22.88
N VAL A 313 4.67 18.27 22.86
CA VAL A 313 3.87 18.62 24.06
C VAL A 313 4.11 17.58 25.17
N ALA A 314 3.97 16.29 24.85
CA ALA A 314 4.11 15.21 25.81
C ALA A 314 5.51 15.17 26.45
N LEU A 315 6.57 15.44 25.69
CA LEU A 315 7.94 15.48 26.19
C LEU A 315 8.26 16.75 26.99
N HIS A 316 7.46 17.82 26.85
CA HIS A 316 7.60 19.08 27.58
C HIS A 316 6.69 19.17 28.82
N ILE A 317 5.93 18.12 29.16
CA ILE A 317 5.11 18.07 30.39
C ILE A 317 5.87 18.51 31.65
N PRO A 318 7.12 18.06 31.92
CA PRO A 318 7.87 18.52 33.09
C PRO A 318 8.05 20.03 33.15
N LYS A 319 8.25 20.67 31.98
CA LYS A 319 8.39 22.12 31.88
C LYS A 319 7.05 22.84 32.13
N LEU A 320 5.95 22.29 31.60
CA LEU A 320 4.60 22.81 31.86
C LEU A 320 4.23 22.76 33.35
N ILE A 321 4.69 21.73 34.08
CA ILE A 321 4.55 21.63 35.53
C ILE A 321 5.41 22.69 36.23
N GLU A 322 6.69 22.81 35.86
CA GLU A 322 7.63 23.80 36.42
C GLU A 322 7.10 25.24 36.28
N ASP A 323 6.51 25.55 35.12
CA ASP A 323 5.95 26.88 34.82
C ASP A 323 4.58 27.12 35.51
N GLY A 324 4.08 26.12 36.24
CA GLY A 324 2.79 26.16 36.95
C GLY A 324 1.60 26.31 36.01
N ILE A 325 1.69 25.73 34.80
CA ILE A 325 0.61 25.70 33.81
C ILE A 325 -0.34 24.54 34.12
N ILE A 326 0.23 23.39 34.50
CA ILE A 326 -0.48 22.17 34.88
C ILE A 326 0.04 21.62 36.22
N GLY A 327 -0.79 20.85 36.92
CA GLY A 327 -0.41 20.12 38.13
C GLY A 327 0.35 18.82 37.84
N GLU A 328 0.90 18.21 38.89
CA GLU A 328 1.57 16.90 38.80
C GLU A 328 0.62 15.75 38.44
N ASP A 329 -0.68 15.94 38.65
CA ASP A 329 -1.77 15.06 38.26
C ASP A 329 -2.32 15.34 36.85
N GLY A 330 -1.76 16.34 36.17
CA GLY A 330 -2.21 16.80 34.85
C GLY A 330 -3.37 17.79 34.90
N SER A 331 -3.84 18.20 36.08
CA SER A 331 -4.89 19.22 36.23
C SER A 331 -4.48 20.57 35.62
N LEU A 332 -5.44 21.32 35.09
CA LEU A 332 -5.19 22.64 34.53
C LEU A 332 -5.11 23.69 35.64
N LEU A 333 -3.94 24.34 35.80
CA LEU A 333 -3.76 25.40 36.80
C LEU A 333 -3.97 26.80 36.20
N LYS A 334 -3.58 27.00 34.92
CA LYS A 334 -3.72 28.27 34.20
C LYS A 334 -4.29 28.06 32.81
N ASN A 335 -5.46 28.63 32.55
CA ASN A 335 -6.05 28.70 31.20
C ASN A 335 -5.47 29.91 30.45
N GLN A 336 -4.61 29.64 29.46
CA GLN A 336 -3.93 30.67 28.68
C GLN A 336 -3.51 30.14 27.30
N MET A 337 -3.11 31.04 26.42
CA MET A 337 -2.43 30.67 25.18
C MET A 337 -0.93 30.51 25.45
N ILE A 338 -0.36 29.39 24.99
CA ILE A 338 1.06 29.10 25.10
C ILE A 338 1.66 28.77 23.73
N HIS A 339 2.96 28.96 23.61
CA HIS A 339 3.76 28.50 22.50
C HIS A 339 4.80 27.51 23.02
N LEU A 340 4.95 26.34 22.39
CA LEU A 340 6.05 25.43 22.72
C LEU A 340 7.39 25.95 22.18
N SER A 341 7.34 26.69 21.08
CA SER A 341 8.46 27.45 20.50
C SER A 341 7.92 28.69 19.78
N PRO A 342 8.77 29.71 19.51
CA PRO A 342 8.35 30.92 18.81
C PRO A 342 7.67 30.69 17.45
N THR A 343 7.95 29.56 16.80
CA THR A 343 7.47 29.21 15.46
C THR A 343 6.38 28.13 15.47
N THR A 344 5.93 27.67 16.64
CA THR A 344 4.73 26.82 16.76
C THR A 344 3.47 27.68 16.91
N PRO A 345 2.29 27.23 16.38
CA PRO A 345 1.04 27.94 16.61
C PRO A 345 0.73 28.03 18.10
N ALA A 346 0.02 29.10 18.47
CA ALA A 346 -0.46 29.27 19.84
C ALA A 346 -1.46 28.16 20.18
N MET A 347 -1.29 27.54 21.34
CA MET A 347 -2.16 26.49 21.86
C MET A 347 -2.87 26.99 23.12
N ASN A 348 -4.18 26.78 23.20
CA ASN A 348 -4.90 26.97 24.46
C ASN A 348 -4.59 25.80 25.40
N THR A 349 -4.16 26.09 26.63
CA THR A 349 -3.83 25.06 27.62
C THR A 349 -5.03 24.21 28.05
N SER A 350 -6.27 24.69 27.91
CA SER A 350 -7.46 23.86 28.10
C SER A 350 -7.65 22.81 27.00
N HIS A 351 -6.94 22.95 25.87
CA HIS A 351 -6.96 22.01 24.75
C HIS A 351 -5.82 20.99 24.78
N LEU A 352 -5.08 20.89 25.91
CA LEU A 352 -4.09 19.82 26.06
C LEU A 352 -4.78 18.45 25.96
N VAL A 353 -4.10 17.51 25.33
CA VAL A 353 -4.68 16.26 24.82
C VAL A 353 -5.47 15.50 25.89
N TRP A 354 -4.91 15.33 27.08
CA TRP A 354 -5.58 14.59 28.16
C TRP A 354 -6.75 15.35 28.77
N LEU A 355 -6.75 16.69 28.76
CA LEU A 355 -7.84 17.52 29.31
C LEU A 355 -9.09 17.52 28.43
N CYS A 356 -8.96 17.12 27.17
CA CYS A 356 -10.06 17.06 26.20
C CYS A 356 -10.70 15.67 26.08
N MET A 357 -10.43 14.76 27.03
CA MET A 357 -10.88 13.36 26.95
C MET A 357 -11.77 12.99 28.13
N GLY A 358 -13.05 12.71 27.85
CA GLY A 358 -14.01 12.17 28.81
C GLY A 358 -14.07 12.93 30.14
N ASN A 359 -14.26 12.17 31.23
CA ASN A 359 -14.39 12.70 32.59
C ASN A 359 -13.02 12.82 33.30
N GLN A 360 -12.98 13.51 34.44
CA GLN A 360 -11.74 13.79 35.19
C GLN A 360 -10.91 12.54 35.51
N GLY A 361 -11.54 11.41 35.84
CA GLY A 361 -10.83 10.15 36.12
C GLY A 361 -10.10 9.63 34.88
N LEU A 362 -10.74 9.66 33.72
CA LEU A 362 -10.10 9.30 32.46
C LEU A 362 -8.95 10.26 32.11
N GLN A 363 -9.12 11.55 32.33
CA GLN A 363 -8.07 12.56 32.08
C GLN A 363 -6.80 12.26 32.88
N GLU A 364 -6.94 11.91 34.16
CA GLU A 364 -5.83 11.55 35.04
C GLU A 364 -5.13 10.26 34.58
N THR A 365 -5.89 9.22 34.22
CA THR A 365 -5.33 7.96 33.70
C THR A 365 -4.55 8.19 32.39
N ILE A 366 -5.13 8.92 31.44
CA ILE A 366 -4.47 9.24 30.17
C ILE A 366 -3.22 10.09 30.40
N PHE A 367 -3.27 11.07 31.31
CA PHE A 367 -2.10 11.86 31.67
C PHE A 367 -0.95 10.98 32.21
N LYS A 368 -1.24 10.09 33.16
CA LYS A 368 -0.28 9.12 33.69
C LYS A 368 0.32 8.24 32.59
N ALA A 369 -0.52 7.74 31.68
CA ALA A 369 -0.07 6.95 30.53
C ALA A 369 0.87 7.76 29.61
N ILE A 370 0.52 9.00 29.28
CA ILE A 370 1.37 9.89 28.45
C ILE A 370 2.73 10.13 29.11
N VAL A 371 2.74 10.42 30.42
CA VAL A 371 3.99 10.65 31.17
C VAL A 371 4.84 9.38 31.21
N SER A 372 4.25 8.23 31.51
CA SER A 372 4.93 6.93 31.54
C SER A 372 5.55 6.60 30.17
N ASN A 373 4.74 6.66 29.12
CA ASN A 373 5.16 6.39 27.74
C ASN A 373 6.26 7.36 27.26
N SER A 374 6.21 8.62 27.69
CA SER A 374 7.24 9.63 27.37
C SER A 374 8.57 9.40 28.10
N ARG A 375 8.57 8.66 29.22
CA ARG A 375 9.80 8.14 29.83
C ARG A 375 10.30 6.90 29.08
N ALA A 376 9.42 5.95 28.82
CA ALA A 376 9.76 4.68 28.16
C ALA A 376 10.31 4.88 26.74
N VAL A 377 9.82 5.86 25.97
CA VAL A 377 10.32 6.15 24.61
C VAL A 377 11.82 6.48 24.60
N LYS A 378 12.39 6.98 25.70
CA LYS A 378 13.82 7.28 25.82
C LYS A 378 14.70 6.03 25.83
N LEU A 379 14.10 4.85 26.07
CA LEU A 379 14.78 3.55 25.99
C LEU A 379 15.02 3.13 24.53
N ALA A 380 14.27 3.67 23.57
CA ALA A 380 14.36 3.27 22.17
C ALA A 380 15.71 3.65 21.54
N ASP A 381 16.27 2.71 20.77
CA ASP A 381 17.49 2.91 19.99
C ASP A 381 17.20 3.81 18.77
N TYR A 382 15.98 3.71 18.24
CA TYR A 382 15.46 4.52 17.14
C TYR A 382 14.07 5.04 17.47
N ILE A 383 13.80 6.31 17.14
CA ILE A 383 12.47 6.90 17.28
C ILE A 383 12.08 7.44 15.90
N ILE A 384 11.05 6.86 15.31
CA ILE A 384 10.56 7.19 13.97
C ILE A 384 9.12 7.69 14.05
N CYS A 385 8.71 8.55 13.12
CA CYS A 385 7.37 9.14 13.14
C CYS A 385 6.74 9.23 11.75
N ASN A 386 5.41 9.10 11.73
CA ASN A 386 4.58 9.23 10.53
C ASN A 386 4.32 10.70 10.18
N SER A 387 5.40 11.45 9.97
CA SER A 387 5.41 12.87 9.55
C SER A 387 6.67 13.16 8.73
N PHE A 388 6.82 14.38 8.24
CA PHE A 388 7.99 14.85 7.48
C PHE A 388 8.41 16.27 7.89
N SER A 389 9.69 16.58 7.74
CA SER A 389 10.31 17.77 8.35
C SER A 389 9.70 19.08 7.89
N GLU A 390 9.32 19.19 6.63
CA GLU A 390 8.72 20.38 6.03
C GLU A 390 7.31 20.66 6.55
N LEU A 391 6.61 19.63 7.04
CA LEU A 391 5.24 19.77 7.55
C LEU A 391 5.20 20.37 8.97
N GLU A 392 6.15 19.95 9.81
CA GLU A 392 6.23 20.31 11.23
C GLU A 392 7.65 20.76 11.65
N PRO A 393 8.29 21.74 10.97
CA PRO A 393 9.71 22.05 11.16
C PRO A 393 10.06 22.46 12.59
N SER A 394 9.18 23.26 13.21
CA SER A 394 9.32 23.71 14.60
C SER A 394 9.29 22.53 15.58
N ALA A 395 8.43 21.53 15.34
CA ALA A 395 8.32 20.37 16.21
C ALA A 395 9.57 19.48 16.11
N PHE A 396 10.11 19.25 14.91
CA PHE A 396 11.36 18.51 14.75
C PHE A 396 12.57 19.23 15.38
N THR A 397 12.57 20.55 15.40
CA THR A 397 13.58 21.34 16.11
C THR A 397 13.52 21.11 17.63
N LEU A 398 12.32 21.01 18.20
CA LEU A 398 12.12 20.74 19.63
C LEU A 398 12.50 19.31 20.03
N ILE A 399 12.27 18.34 19.15
CA ILE A 399 12.52 16.91 19.43
C ILE A 399 13.34 16.23 18.33
N PRO A 400 14.63 16.60 18.15
CA PRO A 400 15.46 16.20 16.99
C PRO A 400 15.80 14.70 16.91
N LYS A 401 15.49 13.94 17.98
CA LYS A 401 15.63 12.49 18.02
C LYS A 401 14.56 11.77 17.21
N PHE A 402 13.39 12.39 16.99
CA PHE A 402 12.32 11.82 16.18
C PHE A 402 12.69 11.95 14.70
N LYS A 403 12.78 10.82 14.00
CA LYS A 403 13.13 10.78 12.57
C LYS A 403 11.87 10.65 11.71
N PRO A 404 11.67 11.52 10.72
CA PRO A 404 10.54 11.43 9.82
C PRO A 404 10.67 10.22 8.89
N ILE A 405 9.59 9.46 8.73
CA ILE A 405 9.46 8.39 7.75
C ILE A 405 8.10 8.42 7.03
N GLY A 406 7.30 9.46 7.30
CA GLY A 406 5.97 9.61 6.72
C GLY A 406 5.99 10.28 5.34
N PRO A 407 4.84 10.31 4.66
CA PRO A 407 3.57 9.70 5.07
C PRO A 407 3.52 8.18 4.87
N LEU A 408 3.07 7.47 5.90
CA LEU A 408 2.67 6.06 5.88
C LEU A 408 1.16 6.01 5.63
N PHE A 409 0.78 5.96 4.36
CA PHE A 409 -0.63 5.83 3.98
C PHE A 409 -1.09 4.39 4.11
N ALA A 410 -2.37 4.17 4.44
CA ALA A 410 -2.92 2.84 4.27
C ALA A 410 -2.89 2.46 2.77
N SER A 411 -2.10 1.45 2.38
CA SER A 411 -2.10 0.92 1.02
C SER A 411 -3.32 0.03 0.77
N SER A 412 -3.65 -0.21 -0.50
CA SER A 412 -4.72 -1.15 -0.91
C SER A 412 -4.46 -2.61 -0.51
N ARG A 413 -3.29 -2.91 0.05
CA ARG A 413 -2.92 -4.23 0.59
C ARG A 413 -3.45 -4.45 2.00
N LEU A 414 -3.96 -3.42 2.66
CA LEU A 414 -4.35 -3.47 4.06
C LEU A 414 -5.84 -3.73 4.24
N ALA A 415 -6.18 -4.63 5.18
CA ALA A 415 -7.56 -4.70 5.67
C ALA A 415 -7.84 -3.58 6.67
N HIS A 416 -8.86 -2.79 6.35
CA HIS A 416 -9.48 -1.87 7.30
C HIS A 416 -10.33 -2.65 8.33
N PHE A 417 -10.60 -2.06 9.49
CA PHE A 417 -11.48 -2.68 10.49
C PHE A 417 -12.94 -2.81 10.02
N TRP A 418 -13.30 -2.09 8.97
CA TRP A 418 -14.64 -2.04 8.39
C TRP A 418 -14.58 -2.33 6.89
N PRO A 419 -15.58 -3.03 6.33
CA PRO A 419 -15.64 -3.33 4.90
C PRO A 419 -15.92 -2.05 4.09
N GLU A 420 -15.09 -1.79 3.08
CA GLU A 420 -15.22 -0.62 2.21
C GLU A 420 -16.38 -0.75 1.19
N ASP A 421 -17.23 0.27 1.09
CA ASP A 421 -18.20 0.40 0.00
C ASP A 421 -17.58 1.13 -1.19
N SER A 422 -16.91 0.38 -2.08
CA SER A 422 -16.34 0.93 -3.31
C SER A 422 -17.38 1.46 -4.30
N ASN A 423 -18.68 1.18 -4.11
CA ASN A 423 -19.73 1.74 -4.99
C ASN A 423 -19.86 3.26 -4.83
N CYS A 424 -19.35 3.85 -3.74
CA CYS A 424 -19.33 5.30 -3.59
C CYS A 424 -18.49 5.99 -4.68
N LEU A 425 -17.48 5.30 -5.24
CA LEU A 425 -16.65 5.85 -6.33
C LEU A 425 -17.48 6.03 -7.60
N ARG A 426 -18.33 5.06 -7.96
CA ARG A 426 -19.25 5.19 -9.11
C ARG A 426 -20.27 6.31 -8.94
N TRP A 427 -20.65 6.60 -7.70
CA TRP A 427 -21.51 7.74 -7.40
C TRP A 427 -20.76 9.07 -7.58
N LEU A 428 -19.48 9.12 -7.20
CA LEU A 428 -18.62 10.30 -7.40
C LEU A 428 -18.34 10.59 -8.88
N ASP A 429 -18.24 9.57 -9.73
CA ASP A 429 -18.09 9.70 -11.20
C ASP A 429 -19.25 10.49 -11.84
N GLN A 430 -20.42 10.52 -11.19
CA GLN A 430 -21.63 11.21 -11.67
C GLN A 430 -21.72 12.66 -11.17
N GLN A 431 -20.81 13.09 -10.31
CA GLN A 431 -20.81 14.43 -9.73
C GLN A 431 -19.90 15.37 -10.51
N GLU A 432 -20.22 16.66 -10.52
CA GLU A 432 -19.36 17.67 -11.12
C GLU A 432 -18.01 17.74 -10.38
N ALA A 433 -16.95 18.08 -11.12
CA ALA A 433 -15.62 18.27 -10.55
C ALA A 433 -15.66 19.31 -9.42
N LYS A 434 -14.98 19.02 -8.30
CA LYS A 434 -14.87 19.90 -7.12
C LYS A 434 -16.22 20.38 -6.57
N SER A 435 -17.26 19.53 -6.59
CA SER A 435 -18.60 19.85 -6.06
C SER A 435 -18.96 19.14 -4.76
N VAL A 436 -18.33 18.00 -4.46
CA VAL A 436 -18.74 17.09 -3.38
C VAL A 436 -18.06 17.42 -2.05
N ILE A 437 -18.83 17.51 -0.98
CA ILE A 437 -18.34 17.54 0.40
C ILE A 437 -18.12 16.10 0.87
N TYR A 438 -16.87 15.70 1.11
CA TYR A 438 -16.59 14.42 1.78
C TYR A 438 -16.64 14.60 3.30
N VAL A 439 -17.37 13.74 4.01
CA VAL A 439 -17.61 13.84 5.45
C VAL A 439 -17.18 12.53 6.13
N ALA A 440 -16.16 12.59 6.98
CA ALA A 440 -15.74 11.44 7.79
C ALA A 440 -15.08 11.86 9.11
N PHE A 441 -15.52 11.26 10.22
CA PHE A 441 -15.01 11.56 11.57
C PHE A 441 -14.15 10.43 12.15
N GLY A 442 -13.55 9.61 11.28
CA GLY A 442 -12.64 8.54 11.66
C GLY A 442 -13.32 7.36 12.37
N SER A 443 -12.50 6.47 12.93
CA SER A 443 -12.91 5.18 13.47
C SER A 443 -13.23 5.20 14.97
N PHE A 444 -13.18 6.37 15.63
CA PHE A 444 -13.29 6.47 17.10
C PHE A 444 -14.26 7.57 17.59
N THR A 445 -14.51 8.62 16.79
CA THR A 445 -15.38 9.73 17.20
C THR A 445 -16.84 9.32 17.24
N VAL A 446 -17.45 9.27 18.43
CA VAL A 446 -18.90 9.06 18.60
C VAL A 446 -19.57 10.43 18.75
N LEU A 447 -20.58 10.70 17.92
CA LEU A 447 -21.38 11.92 18.07
C LEU A 447 -22.59 11.63 18.94
N ASP A 448 -22.98 12.60 19.78
CA ASP A 448 -24.30 12.57 20.41
C ASP A 448 -25.39 12.79 19.35
N ASN A 449 -26.61 12.34 19.62
CA ASN A 449 -27.73 12.40 18.67
C ASN A 449 -27.99 13.82 18.18
N ARG A 450 -27.88 14.81 19.05
CA ARG A 450 -28.11 16.21 18.69
C ARG A 450 -27.04 16.73 17.72
N GLN A 451 -25.78 16.33 17.91
CA GLN A 451 -24.69 16.64 17.00
C GLN A 451 -24.87 15.97 15.64
N PHE A 452 -25.31 14.71 15.65
CA PHE A 452 -25.63 13.97 14.43
C PHE A 452 -26.76 14.63 13.65
N GLU A 453 -27.88 14.96 14.31
CA GLU A 453 -29.02 15.66 13.70
C GLU A 453 -28.62 17.01 13.12
N GLU A 454 -27.87 17.83 13.86
CA GLU A 454 -27.42 19.14 13.38
C GLU A 454 -26.46 19.04 12.19
N LEU A 455 -25.64 17.98 12.13
CA LEU A 455 -24.79 17.70 10.97
C LEU A 455 -25.64 17.30 9.76
N ALA A 456 -26.59 16.38 9.94
CA ALA A 456 -27.51 15.94 8.88
C ALA A 456 -28.30 17.13 8.31
N LEU A 457 -28.97 17.90 9.17
CA LEU A 457 -29.70 19.10 8.77
C LEU A 457 -28.78 20.16 8.15
N GLY A 458 -27.55 20.28 8.63
CA GLY A 458 -26.56 21.17 8.05
C GLY A 458 -26.20 20.79 6.62
N LEU A 459 -25.94 19.51 6.36
CA LEU A 459 -25.64 18.99 5.02
C LEU A 459 -26.82 19.18 4.08
N GLU A 460 -28.04 18.92 4.57
CA GLU A 460 -29.28 19.18 3.83
C GLU A 460 -29.39 20.65 3.40
N LEU A 461 -29.17 21.58 4.34
CA LEU A 461 -29.25 23.03 4.13
C LEU A 461 -28.15 23.61 3.22
N CYS A 462 -27.00 22.93 3.09
CA CYS A 462 -25.95 23.34 2.18
C CYS A 462 -26.39 23.24 0.72
N GLY A 463 -27.30 22.31 0.41
CA GLY A 463 -27.79 22.09 -0.96
C GLY A 463 -26.72 21.58 -1.93
N GLN A 464 -25.60 21.07 -1.41
CA GLN A 464 -24.48 20.55 -2.22
C GLN A 464 -24.46 19.03 -2.22
N PRO A 465 -23.81 18.40 -3.22
CA PRO A 465 -23.50 16.99 -3.15
C PRO A 465 -22.61 16.66 -1.95
N PHE A 466 -22.90 15.56 -1.25
CA PHE A 466 -22.07 15.10 -0.15
C PHE A 466 -21.97 13.57 -0.09
N LEU A 467 -20.80 13.09 0.32
CA LEU A 467 -20.54 11.68 0.64
C LEU A 467 -20.19 11.61 2.13
N TRP A 468 -21.03 10.93 2.91
CA TRP A 468 -20.88 10.84 4.35
C TRP A 468 -20.66 9.41 4.83
N VAL A 469 -19.55 9.19 5.51
CA VAL A 469 -19.25 7.92 6.21
C VAL A 469 -19.97 7.90 7.55
N VAL A 470 -20.92 6.97 7.70
CA VAL A 470 -21.71 6.74 8.92
C VAL A 470 -21.56 5.27 9.32
N ARG A 471 -20.61 5.01 10.21
CA ARG A 471 -20.31 3.67 10.74
C ARG A 471 -21.39 3.19 11.73
N PRO A 472 -21.55 1.86 11.96
CA PRO A 472 -22.57 1.33 12.87
C PRO A 472 -22.51 1.88 14.30
N ASP A 473 -21.32 2.17 14.79
CA ASP A 473 -21.03 2.73 16.13
C ASP A 473 -20.79 4.25 16.09
N PHE A 474 -21.38 4.96 15.11
CA PHE A 474 -21.23 6.41 14.98
C PHE A 474 -21.98 7.20 16.05
N THR A 475 -23.07 6.62 16.57
CA THR A 475 -23.83 7.11 17.73
C THR A 475 -24.05 5.96 18.72
N CYS A 476 -24.38 6.31 19.97
CA CYS A 476 -24.70 5.30 21.00
C CYS A 476 -25.95 4.47 20.67
N GLU A 477 -26.82 4.96 19.77
CA GLU A 477 -28.10 4.35 19.41
C GLU A 477 -28.09 3.65 18.03
N GLY A 478 -26.93 3.61 17.35
CA GLY A 478 -26.76 2.95 16.06
C GLY A 478 -26.94 3.89 14.85
N THR A 479 -27.51 3.38 13.75
CA THR A 479 -27.63 4.09 12.46
C THR A 479 -29.02 4.66 12.16
N ASP A 480 -30.06 4.29 12.93
CA ASP A 480 -31.44 4.79 12.75
C ASP A 480 -31.68 6.18 13.38
N VAL A 481 -30.64 7.01 13.39
CA VAL A 481 -30.61 8.34 14.03
C VAL A 481 -30.79 9.49 13.04
N TYR A 482 -31.09 9.18 11.77
CA TYR A 482 -31.37 10.23 10.79
C TYR A 482 -32.67 10.96 11.12
N PRO A 483 -32.73 12.31 10.93
CA PRO A 483 -33.98 13.03 11.04
C PRO A 483 -35.05 12.42 10.12
N GLU A 484 -36.31 12.40 10.56
CA GLU A 484 -37.41 11.77 9.81
C GLU A 484 -37.43 12.24 8.35
N GLY A 485 -37.40 11.30 7.41
CA GLY A 485 -37.41 11.57 5.96
C GLY A 485 -36.13 12.19 5.37
N PHE A 486 -35.06 12.36 6.16
CA PHE A 486 -33.80 12.98 5.72
C PHE A 486 -33.24 12.31 4.46
N GLU A 487 -33.12 10.98 4.46
CA GLU A 487 -32.55 10.23 3.35
C GLU A 487 -33.33 10.46 2.04
N ALA A 488 -34.67 10.48 2.12
CA ALA A 488 -35.52 10.77 0.97
C ALA A 488 -35.34 12.21 0.45
N ARG A 489 -35.12 13.19 1.33
CA ARG A 489 -34.91 14.60 0.95
C ARG A 489 -33.54 14.86 0.32
N VAL A 490 -32.53 14.05 0.65
CA VAL A 490 -31.16 14.21 0.15
C VAL A 490 -30.77 13.19 -0.92
N CYS A 491 -31.60 12.18 -1.23
CA CYS A 491 -31.23 11.03 -2.09
C CYS A 491 -30.65 11.40 -3.47
N SER A 492 -31.01 12.56 -4.02
CA SER A 492 -30.49 13.05 -5.31
C SER A 492 -29.07 13.64 -5.25
N ARG A 493 -28.56 13.95 -4.06
CA ARG A 493 -27.27 14.66 -3.85
C ARG A 493 -26.43 14.12 -2.69
N GLY A 494 -27.00 13.32 -1.80
CA GLY A 494 -26.35 12.76 -0.64
C GLY A 494 -26.14 11.25 -0.81
N ARG A 495 -24.96 10.77 -0.44
CA ARG A 495 -24.66 9.35 -0.33
C ARG A 495 -24.12 9.04 1.06
N MET A 496 -24.77 8.13 1.78
CA MET A 496 -24.31 7.61 3.07
C MET A 496 -23.73 6.21 2.88
N VAL A 497 -22.59 5.94 3.49
CA VAL A 497 -21.90 4.65 3.42
C VAL A 497 -21.35 4.26 4.79
N GLY A 498 -21.26 2.96 5.08
CA GLY A 498 -20.70 2.48 6.36
C GLY A 498 -19.20 2.77 6.50
N TRP A 499 -18.46 2.53 5.43
CA TRP A 499 -17.02 2.82 5.34
C TRP A 499 -16.65 3.06 3.88
N ALA A 500 -15.73 4.00 3.62
CA ALA A 500 -15.32 4.38 2.26
C ALA A 500 -13.82 4.11 2.05
N PRO A 501 -13.39 3.80 0.81
CA PRO A 501 -11.97 3.79 0.43
C PRO A 501 -11.40 5.22 0.44
N GLN A 502 -11.18 5.76 1.65
CA GLN A 502 -11.01 7.20 1.90
C GLN A 502 -9.96 7.86 1.02
N ARG A 503 -8.82 7.21 0.80
CA ARG A 503 -7.76 7.76 -0.06
C ARG A 503 -8.21 7.91 -1.51
N GLN A 504 -8.93 6.92 -2.05
CA GLN A 504 -9.47 6.97 -3.41
C GLN A 504 -10.57 8.05 -3.51
N VAL A 505 -11.41 8.14 -2.48
CA VAL A 505 -12.42 9.21 -2.38
C VAL A 505 -11.76 10.58 -2.36
N LEU A 506 -10.80 10.83 -1.46
CA LEU A 506 -10.11 12.11 -1.35
C LEU A 506 -9.37 12.50 -2.64
N ALA A 507 -8.80 11.52 -3.35
CA ALA A 507 -8.14 11.74 -4.64
C ALA A 507 -9.12 11.96 -5.80
N HIS A 508 -10.42 11.72 -5.60
CA HIS A 508 -11.41 11.80 -6.67
C HIS A 508 -11.63 13.25 -7.14
N PRO A 509 -11.65 13.54 -8.46
CA PRO A 509 -11.77 14.92 -8.98
C PRO A 509 -13.01 15.68 -8.51
N SER A 510 -14.10 14.96 -8.20
CA SER A 510 -15.35 15.54 -7.68
C SER A 510 -15.25 16.08 -6.26
N ILE A 511 -14.24 15.70 -5.46
CA ILE A 511 -14.11 16.19 -4.09
C ILE A 511 -13.71 17.66 -4.05
N ALA A 512 -14.53 18.43 -3.36
CA ALA A 512 -14.34 19.86 -3.17
C ALA A 512 -13.62 20.18 -1.86
N CYS A 513 -14.04 19.57 -0.77
CA CYS A 513 -13.45 19.70 0.56
C CYS A 513 -13.69 18.45 1.41
N PHE A 514 -12.92 18.34 2.48
CA PHE A 514 -13.04 17.28 3.48
C PHE A 514 -13.50 17.84 4.83
N LEU A 515 -14.74 17.55 5.22
CA LEU A 515 -15.24 17.75 6.58
C LEU A 515 -14.71 16.62 7.48
N SER A 516 -13.78 16.99 8.36
CA SER A 516 -12.97 16.05 9.11
C SER A 516 -12.86 16.39 10.59
N HIS A 517 -12.82 15.35 11.40
CA HIS A 517 -12.41 15.40 12.80
C HIS A 517 -10.92 15.77 13.02
N CYS A 518 -10.12 15.91 11.97
CA CYS A 518 -8.70 16.30 12.06
C CYS A 518 -7.79 15.25 12.72
N GLY A 519 -8.15 13.97 12.68
CA GLY A 519 -7.22 12.89 13.05
C GLY A 519 -6.02 12.83 12.11
N TRP A 520 -4.83 12.55 12.66
CA TRP A 520 -3.56 12.73 11.95
C TRP A 520 -3.48 12.00 10.59
N ASN A 521 -3.85 10.73 10.52
CA ASN A 521 -3.78 9.98 9.25
C ASN A 521 -4.70 10.57 8.17
N SER A 522 -5.92 10.97 8.53
CA SER A 522 -6.86 11.62 7.60
C SER A 522 -6.37 13.00 7.17
N THR A 523 -5.70 13.73 8.07
CA THR A 523 -5.02 14.99 7.75
C THR A 523 -3.90 14.78 6.73
N MET A 524 -3.04 13.77 6.93
CA MET A 524 -1.97 13.41 5.99
C MET A 524 -2.52 13.01 4.62
N GLU A 525 -3.58 12.19 4.57
CA GLU A 525 -4.23 11.79 3.32
C GLU A 525 -4.78 12.99 2.57
N GLY A 526 -5.58 13.85 3.22
CA GLY A 526 -6.18 15.02 2.56
C GLY A 526 -5.15 16.05 2.11
N LEU A 527 -4.08 16.28 2.89
CA LEU A 527 -2.95 17.12 2.49
C LEU A 527 -2.24 16.57 1.25
N SER A 528 -2.03 15.26 1.19
CA SER A 528 -1.28 14.61 0.10
C SER A 528 -1.95 14.74 -1.27
N VAL A 529 -3.27 14.93 -1.29
CA VAL A 529 -4.06 15.13 -2.52
C VAL A 529 -4.53 16.58 -2.70
N GLY A 530 -4.13 17.49 -1.81
CA GLY A 530 -4.46 18.92 -1.91
C GLY A 530 -5.93 19.27 -1.65
N VAL A 531 -6.65 18.47 -0.86
CA VAL A 531 -8.06 18.73 -0.53
C VAL A 531 -8.15 19.71 0.65
N PRO A 532 -8.90 20.82 0.52
CA PRO A 532 -9.16 21.74 1.63
C PRO A 532 -9.99 21.10 2.75
N PHE A 533 -9.74 21.51 3.99
CA PHE A 533 -10.42 20.95 5.16
C PHE A 533 -11.52 21.87 5.71
N LEU A 534 -12.61 21.26 6.15
CA LEU A 534 -13.52 21.82 7.15
C LEU A 534 -13.26 21.08 8.46
N CYS A 535 -12.65 21.75 9.42
CA CYS A 535 -12.14 21.15 10.65
C CYS A 535 -13.19 21.18 11.76
N TRP A 536 -13.66 20.00 12.17
CA TRP A 536 -14.55 19.79 13.30
C TRP A 536 -13.93 18.80 14.30
N PRO A 537 -12.90 19.21 15.05
CA PRO A 537 -12.24 18.34 16.02
C PRO A 537 -13.18 17.97 17.17
N TYR A 538 -12.97 16.78 17.73
CA TYR A 538 -13.79 16.21 18.79
C TYR A 538 -13.00 16.09 20.11
N PHE A 539 -11.84 15.42 20.14
CA PHE A 539 -11.00 15.28 21.35
C PHE A 539 -9.49 15.15 21.04
N ALA A 540 -8.68 15.02 22.09
CA ALA A 540 -7.25 14.73 22.03
C ALA A 540 -6.46 15.71 21.13
N ASP A 541 -5.56 15.18 20.29
CA ASP A 541 -4.66 15.92 19.40
C ASP A 541 -5.39 16.60 18.23
N GLN A 542 -6.66 16.27 17.99
CA GLN A 542 -7.45 16.82 16.88
C GLN A 542 -7.58 18.35 16.95
N LEU A 543 -7.68 18.92 18.17
CA LEU A 543 -7.73 20.36 18.38
C LEU A 543 -6.42 21.04 17.96
N LEU A 544 -5.28 20.39 18.22
CA LEU A 544 -3.97 20.86 17.81
C LEU A 544 -3.78 20.72 16.29
N ASN A 545 -4.20 19.59 15.72
CA ASN A 545 -4.18 19.36 14.28
C ASN A 545 -5.03 20.42 13.54
N LYS A 546 -6.21 20.77 14.08
CA LYS A 546 -7.04 21.87 13.56
C LYS A 546 -6.26 23.19 13.50
N SER A 547 -5.55 23.57 14.57
CA SER A 547 -4.77 24.81 14.58
C SER A 547 -3.67 24.81 13.52
N TYR A 548 -3.01 23.68 13.27
CA TYR A 548 -2.07 23.59 12.16
C TYR A 548 -2.75 23.75 10.79
N ILE A 549 -3.87 23.07 10.56
CA ILE A 549 -4.63 23.15 9.31
C ILE A 549 -5.12 24.58 9.03
N CYS A 550 -5.68 25.24 10.04
CA CYS A 550 -6.29 26.56 9.90
C CYS A 550 -5.26 27.69 9.91
N ASP A 551 -4.32 27.67 10.86
CA ASP A 551 -3.51 28.84 11.21
C ASP A 551 -2.11 28.77 10.59
N VAL A 552 -1.55 27.56 10.44
CA VAL A 552 -0.18 27.35 9.93
C VAL A 552 -0.19 27.06 8.43
N TRP A 553 -0.82 25.96 8.01
CA TRP A 553 -0.84 25.53 6.62
C TRP A 553 -1.89 26.29 5.79
N LYS A 554 -2.87 26.91 6.46
CA LYS A 554 -3.94 27.71 5.85
C LYS A 554 -4.61 26.98 4.68
N ASN A 555 -4.89 25.69 4.91
CA ASN A 555 -5.54 24.79 3.96
C ASN A 555 -6.90 24.30 4.47
N GLY A 556 -7.45 24.93 5.51
CA GLY A 556 -8.80 24.63 5.97
C GLY A 556 -9.41 25.72 6.84
N LEU A 557 -10.68 25.52 7.20
CA LEU A 557 -11.46 26.39 8.07
C LEU A 557 -12.01 25.60 9.24
N GLY A 558 -11.95 26.18 10.43
CA GLY A 558 -12.40 25.57 11.67
C GLY A 558 -13.84 25.90 12.08
N PHE A 559 -14.53 24.94 12.69
CA PHE A 559 -15.67 25.23 13.56
C PHE A 559 -15.16 25.68 14.93
N ASP A 560 -15.69 26.78 15.46
CA ASP A 560 -15.35 27.26 16.79
C ASP A 560 -16.00 26.34 17.83
N SER A 561 -15.20 25.81 18.76
CA SER A 561 -15.69 24.98 19.85
C SER A 561 -16.52 25.85 20.81
N MET A 562 -17.67 25.32 21.22
CA MET A 562 -18.47 25.80 22.37
C MET A 562 -19.13 27.19 22.27
N LYS A 563 -20.19 27.31 21.45
CA LYS A 563 -21.48 27.86 21.94
C LYS A 563 -22.63 27.04 21.36
N MET A 564 -23.25 26.22 22.22
CA MET A 564 -24.47 25.46 21.92
C MET A 564 -25.58 26.43 21.51
N GLY A 565 -26.04 26.33 20.27
CA GLY A 565 -27.12 27.15 19.73
C GLY A 565 -27.55 26.66 18.35
N SER A 566 -28.85 26.85 18.05
CA SER A 566 -29.66 26.39 16.91
C SER A 566 -29.27 26.95 15.53
N SER A 567 -27.98 27.15 15.28
CA SER A 567 -27.46 27.80 14.08
C SER A 567 -26.31 27.05 13.40
N ARG A 568 -26.12 25.75 13.70
CA ARG A 568 -24.98 24.98 13.13
C ARG A 568 -25.13 24.70 11.65
N GLY A 569 -26.32 24.35 11.16
CA GLY A 569 -26.53 24.17 9.71
C GLY A 569 -26.21 25.42 8.88
N ARG A 570 -26.53 26.61 9.40
CA ARG A 570 -26.15 27.89 8.78
C ARG A 570 -24.63 28.12 8.79
N ARG A 571 -23.95 27.73 9.87
CA ARG A 571 -22.48 27.83 9.98
C ARG A 571 -21.75 26.87 9.06
N LEU A 572 -22.24 25.63 8.90
CA LEU A 572 -21.69 24.69 7.93
C LEU A 572 -21.76 25.27 6.51
N LYS A 573 -22.93 25.79 6.11
CA LYS A 573 -23.10 26.47 4.83
C LYS A 573 -22.14 27.65 4.65
N GLN A 574 -22.00 28.51 5.67
CA GLN A 574 -21.08 29.66 5.61
C GLN A 574 -19.62 29.22 5.47
N ARG A 575 -19.18 28.22 6.24
CA ARG A 575 -17.80 27.71 6.18
C ARG A 575 -17.50 27.02 4.86
N TRP A 576 -18.46 26.28 4.31
CA TRP A 576 -18.37 25.72 2.97
C TRP A 576 -18.16 26.80 1.90
N LEU A 577 -19.00 27.85 1.92
CA LEU A 577 -18.87 28.97 0.96
C LEU A 577 -17.49 29.63 1.07
N GLY A 578 -17.00 29.87 2.28
CA GLY A 578 -15.65 30.40 2.49
C GLY A 578 -14.53 29.49 1.99
N CYS A 579 -14.73 28.16 2.04
CA CYS A 579 -13.78 27.17 1.53
C CYS A 579 -13.71 27.21 -0.02
N LEU A 580 -14.85 27.40 -0.69
CA LEU A 580 -14.90 27.59 -2.15
C LEU A 580 -14.22 28.89 -2.59
N GLU A 581 -14.40 29.98 -1.84
CA GLU A 581 -13.77 31.28 -2.14
C GLU A 581 -12.26 31.24 -2.00
N THR A 582 -11.74 30.61 -0.95
CA THR A 582 -10.28 30.45 -0.73
C THR A 582 -9.59 29.58 -1.77
N ARG A 583 -10.33 28.67 -2.41
CA ARG A 583 -9.79 27.83 -3.49
C ARG A 583 -9.72 28.60 -4.81
N ARG A 584 -10.76 29.38 -5.15
CA ARG A 584 -10.76 30.24 -6.35
C ARG A 584 -9.61 31.24 -6.36
N SER A 585 -9.26 31.82 -5.21
CA SER A 585 -8.14 32.77 -5.12
C SER A 585 -6.76 32.11 -5.27
N LYS A 586 -6.62 30.83 -4.93
CA LYS A 586 -5.36 30.07 -5.11
C LYS A 586 -5.20 29.48 -6.52
N GLU A 587 -6.27 29.26 -7.27
CA GLU A 587 -6.22 28.79 -8.67
C GLU A 587 -5.97 29.92 -9.69
N MET A 588 -6.04 31.19 -9.27
CA MET A 588 -5.72 32.36 -10.10
C MET A 588 -4.27 32.89 -9.92
N LEU A 589 -3.47 32.25 -9.06
CA LEU A 589 -2.05 32.51 -8.82
C LEU A 589 -1.24 31.34 -9.36
#